data_AF-A0A9E3EWZ0-F1
#
_entry.id   AF-A0A9E3EWZ0-F1
#
_cell.length_a   1.000
_cell.length_b   1.000
_cell.length_c   1.000
_cell.angle_alpha   90.00
_cell.angle_beta   90.00
_cell.angle_gamma   90.00
#
_symmetry.space_group_name_H-M   'P 1'
#
loop_
_entity.id
_entity.type
_entity.pdbx_description
1 polymer ?
#
loop_
_entity_poly.entity_id
_entity_poly.type
_entity_poly.pdbx_seq_one_letter_code
_entity_poly.pdbx_strand_id
1 'polypeptide(L)'
;MWERFSYYGMRAILVLYLVNELKWSDASASRLYGNYTSLVYLTPIIGGWLADRFIGTRRSLVIGGAIIAAGHFCLAIPGMTTFYLGLGLIIVGTGFFKPNVSTMVGQLYRQNDIRRDAGFTIFYMGVNLGAFLAPLVCGYLGESPQWGWHYGFGAAGVGMVLGLIMFLWGRDRYLPGIGLSPREQTSAEAKAAAREPLTREEKQRIAVIFIVAFFVIFFWAAFEQAGASMNLFADRHTARTLAGFEFPASWFQSVNPLAILIFAPLLARLWVDLGRRGKEPNTPAKMGVGLILLGLGFGLMVLGAARADQGVLVSPLWLVGAYTMHTWGELALSPVGLSLVSKLSPARLVAMMMGVWFLANFVANWLAGQLSALMGDFSSLKAFFSIFMIAPIVAGVVLLAISPVLKRMMHGRG
;
A
#
# COMPACT_ATOMS: atom_id res chain seq x y z
N MET A 1 -3.51 -8.94 10.24
CA MET A 1 -2.13 -9.45 10.27
C MET A 1 -1.90 -10.52 9.21
N TRP A 2 -2.43 -11.73 9.36
CA TRP A 2 -2.14 -12.88 8.49
C TRP A 2 -2.37 -12.68 6.97
N GLU A 3 -3.46 -12.05 6.58
CA GLU A 3 -3.70 -11.77 5.15
C GLU A 3 -2.69 -10.75 4.59
N ARG A 4 -2.24 -9.79 5.41
CA ARG A 4 -1.15 -8.87 5.05
C ARG A 4 0.19 -9.59 5.00
N PHE A 5 0.43 -10.53 5.91
CA PHE A 5 1.63 -11.38 5.85
C PHE A 5 1.67 -12.13 4.52
N SER A 6 0.56 -12.76 4.14
CA SER A 6 0.43 -13.47 2.86
C SER A 6 0.75 -12.56 1.66
N TYR A 7 0.08 -11.41 1.58
CA TYR A 7 0.26 -10.46 0.48
C TYR A 7 1.69 -9.91 0.38
N TYR A 8 2.25 -9.39 1.48
CA TYR A 8 3.58 -8.78 1.46
C TYR A 8 4.70 -9.80 1.28
N GLY A 9 4.52 -11.03 1.77
CA GLY A 9 5.48 -12.12 1.58
C GLY A 9 5.59 -12.53 0.12
N MET A 10 4.45 -12.80 -0.52
CA MET A 10 4.40 -13.10 -1.95
C MET A 10 4.92 -11.92 -2.79
N ARG A 11 4.45 -10.71 -2.51
CA ARG A 11 4.88 -9.49 -3.21
C ARG A 11 6.39 -9.27 -3.14
N ALA A 12 7.01 -9.62 -2.01
CA ALA A 12 8.44 -9.36 -1.81
C ALA A 12 9.34 -10.23 -2.69
N ILE A 13 8.92 -11.46 -2.97
CA ILE A 13 9.68 -12.41 -3.80
C ILE A 13 9.21 -12.45 -5.27
N LEU A 14 8.06 -11.84 -5.61
CA LEU A 14 7.44 -11.98 -6.94
C LEU A 14 8.37 -11.56 -8.10
N VAL A 15 8.93 -10.34 -8.06
CA VAL A 15 9.81 -9.85 -9.14
C VAL A 15 11.10 -10.67 -9.20
N LEU A 16 11.65 -11.04 -8.03
CA LEU A 16 12.87 -11.85 -7.95
C LEU A 16 12.64 -13.25 -8.53
N TYR A 17 11.51 -13.89 -8.23
CA TYR A 17 11.13 -15.18 -8.84
C TYR A 17 11.06 -15.10 -10.37
N LEU A 18 10.39 -14.08 -10.90
CA LEU A 18 10.25 -13.91 -12.35
C LEU A 18 11.60 -13.80 -13.06
N VAL A 19 12.54 -13.06 -12.48
CA VAL A 19 13.84 -12.84 -13.12
C VAL A 19 14.85 -13.95 -12.81
N ASN A 20 14.93 -14.38 -11.55
CA ASN A 20 15.97 -15.32 -11.11
C ASN A 20 15.60 -16.78 -11.37
N GLU A 21 14.31 -17.16 -11.33
CA GLU A 21 13.85 -18.51 -11.64
C GLU A 21 13.36 -18.64 -13.08
N LEU A 22 12.37 -17.82 -13.46
CA LEU A 22 11.73 -17.92 -14.78
C LEU A 22 12.52 -17.23 -15.91
N LYS A 23 13.62 -16.55 -15.58
CA LYS A 23 14.53 -15.88 -16.52
C LYS A 23 13.83 -14.84 -17.41
N TRP A 24 12.77 -14.21 -16.89
CA TRP A 24 12.14 -13.08 -17.57
C TRP A 24 13.06 -11.86 -17.58
N SER A 25 12.85 -10.98 -18.55
CA SER A 25 13.49 -9.66 -18.52
C SER A 25 12.93 -8.81 -17.37
N ASP A 26 13.78 -7.94 -16.82
CA ASP A 26 13.40 -6.96 -15.78
C ASP A 26 12.17 -6.14 -16.19
N ALA A 27 12.10 -5.79 -17.47
CA ALA A 27 11.00 -5.04 -18.05
C ALA A 27 9.68 -5.82 -17.94
N SER A 28 9.66 -7.09 -18.36
CA SER A 28 8.47 -7.93 -18.30
C SER A 28 8.05 -8.22 -16.86
N ALA A 29 9.01 -8.51 -15.96
CA ALA A 29 8.75 -8.73 -14.55
C ALA A 29 8.16 -7.48 -13.87
N SER A 30 8.73 -6.30 -14.14
CA SER A 30 8.26 -5.03 -13.61
C SER A 30 6.85 -4.66 -14.10
N ARG A 31 6.55 -4.89 -15.38
CA ARG A 31 5.20 -4.67 -15.93
C ARG A 31 4.16 -5.60 -15.30
N LEU A 32 4.48 -6.88 -15.15
CA LEU A 32 3.58 -7.82 -14.49
C LEU A 32 3.32 -7.39 -13.05
N TYR A 33 4.37 -7.01 -12.31
CA TYR A 33 4.26 -6.52 -10.95
C TYR A 33 3.35 -5.28 -10.85
N GLY A 34 3.54 -4.27 -11.70
CA GLY A 34 2.70 -3.07 -11.73
C GLY A 34 1.24 -3.37 -12.12
N ASN A 35 1.02 -4.27 -13.07
CA ASN A 35 -0.33 -4.70 -13.46
C ASN A 35 -1.02 -5.45 -12.31
N TYR A 36 -0.32 -6.36 -11.65
CA TYR A 36 -0.83 -7.10 -10.50
C TYR A 36 -1.19 -6.16 -9.35
N THR A 37 -0.25 -5.32 -8.92
CA THR A 37 -0.44 -4.40 -7.79
C THR A 37 -1.51 -3.36 -8.07
N SER A 38 -1.59 -2.83 -9.30
CA SER A 38 -2.66 -1.89 -9.67
C SER A 38 -4.03 -2.55 -9.59
N LEU A 39 -4.22 -3.74 -10.16
CA LEU A 39 -5.49 -4.46 -10.09
C LEU A 39 -5.93 -4.76 -8.64
N VAL A 40 -4.99 -5.02 -7.72
CA VAL A 40 -5.27 -5.15 -6.28
C VAL A 40 -5.83 -3.87 -5.64
N TYR A 41 -5.64 -2.70 -6.23
CA TYR A 41 -6.29 -1.45 -5.83
C TYR A 41 -7.59 -1.14 -6.59
N LEU A 42 -7.82 -1.77 -7.74
CA LEU A 42 -9.05 -1.59 -8.53
C LEU A 42 -10.18 -2.51 -8.07
N THR A 43 -9.91 -3.80 -7.89
CA THR A 43 -10.94 -4.79 -7.51
C THR A 43 -11.63 -4.55 -6.16
N PRO A 44 -11.01 -3.90 -5.15
CA PRO A 44 -11.71 -3.51 -3.92
C PRO A 44 -12.94 -2.63 -4.13
N ILE A 45 -12.99 -1.82 -5.19
CA ILE A 45 -14.17 -1.00 -5.49
C ILE A 45 -15.38 -1.90 -5.78
N ILE A 46 -15.16 -2.98 -6.53
CA ILE A 46 -16.18 -3.97 -6.89
C ILE A 46 -16.55 -4.82 -5.66
N GLY A 47 -15.56 -5.32 -4.93
CA GLY A 47 -15.80 -6.19 -3.78
C GLY A 47 -16.44 -5.48 -2.57
N GLY A 48 -16.19 -4.18 -2.39
CA GLY A 48 -16.92 -3.34 -1.43
C GLY A 48 -18.38 -3.18 -1.83
N TRP A 49 -18.65 -2.83 -3.09
CA TRP A 49 -20.01 -2.69 -3.61
C TRP A 49 -20.82 -3.99 -3.51
N LEU A 50 -20.22 -5.15 -3.80
CA LEU A 50 -20.89 -6.45 -3.66
C LEU A 50 -21.24 -6.76 -2.20
N ALA A 51 -20.33 -6.46 -1.26
CA ALA A 51 -20.56 -6.67 0.16
C ALA A 51 -21.67 -5.77 0.69
N ASP A 52 -21.67 -4.51 0.30
CA ASP A 52 -22.65 -3.51 0.75
C ASP A 52 -24.07 -3.80 0.22
N ARG A 53 -24.20 -4.46 -0.94
CA ARG A 53 -25.51 -4.71 -1.55
C ARG A 53 -26.06 -6.12 -1.37
N PHE A 54 -25.21 -7.14 -1.35
CA PHE A 54 -25.68 -8.52 -1.53
C PHE A 54 -25.22 -9.46 -0.41
N ILE A 55 -23.92 -9.51 -0.13
CA ILE A 55 -23.35 -10.62 0.65
C ILE A 55 -23.00 -10.26 2.11
N GLY A 56 -22.88 -8.97 2.43
CA GLY A 56 -22.35 -8.50 3.71
C GLY A 56 -20.83 -8.66 3.82
N THR A 57 -20.21 -7.82 4.64
CA THR A 57 -18.74 -7.79 4.79
C THR A 57 -18.19 -9.09 5.38
N ARG A 58 -18.92 -9.76 6.28
CA ARG A 58 -18.50 -11.02 6.91
C ARG A 58 -18.35 -12.16 5.90
N ARG A 59 -19.34 -12.37 5.02
CA ARG A 59 -19.26 -13.41 3.97
C ARG A 59 -18.21 -13.04 2.92
N SER A 60 -18.13 -11.76 2.58
CA SER A 60 -17.11 -11.23 1.68
C SER A 60 -15.69 -11.56 2.17
N LEU A 61 -15.41 -11.41 3.46
CA LEU A 61 -14.10 -11.78 4.05
C LEU A 61 -13.80 -13.27 3.95
N VAL A 62 -14.78 -14.15 4.18
CA VAL A 62 -14.58 -15.60 4.07
C VAL A 62 -14.30 -16.01 2.63
N ILE A 63 -15.11 -15.51 1.69
CA ILE A 63 -14.94 -15.78 0.25
C ILE A 63 -13.59 -15.25 -0.22
N GLY A 64 -13.28 -13.99 0.07
CA GLY A 64 -12.02 -13.35 -0.28
C GLY A 64 -10.82 -14.09 0.30
N GLY A 65 -10.89 -14.46 1.59
CA GLY A 65 -9.81 -15.17 2.26
C GLY A 65 -9.55 -16.57 1.69
N ALA A 66 -10.61 -17.32 1.35
CA ALA A 66 -10.48 -18.64 0.72
C ALA A 66 -9.89 -18.54 -0.68
N ILE A 67 -10.33 -17.55 -1.48
CA ILE A 67 -9.80 -17.31 -2.83
C ILE A 67 -8.32 -16.88 -2.76
N ILE A 68 -7.92 -16.02 -1.82
CA ILE A 68 -6.51 -15.63 -1.63
C ILE A 68 -5.67 -16.86 -1.27
N ALA A 69 -6.17 -17.71 -0.36
CA ALA A 69 -5.45 -18.92 0.04
C ALA A 69 -5.25 -19.87 -1.16
N ALA A 70 -6.31 -20.13 -1.93
CA ALA A 70 -6.23 -20.92 -3.15
C ALA A 70 -5.21 -20.33 -4.15
N GLY A 71 -5.21 -19.01 -4.33
CA GLY A 71 -4.27 -18.32 -5.21
C GLY A 71 -2.81 -18.52 -4.79
N HIS A 72 -2.49 -18.44 -3.51
CA HIS A 72 -1.13 -18.70 -3.02
C HIS A 72 -0.70 -20.16 -3.19
N PHE A 73 -1.60 -21.12 -2.99
CA PHE A 73 -1.27 -22.52 -3.24
C PHE A 73 -1.13 -22.84 -4.74
N CYS A 74 -1.84 -22.12 -5.62
CA CYS A 74 -1.54 -22.17 -7.05
C CYS A 74 -0.11 -21.67 -7.34
N LEU A 75 0.34 -20.58 -6.72
CA LEU A 75 1.73 -20.10 -6.85
C LEU A 75 2.77 -21.07 -6.27
N ALA A 76 2.40 -21.87 -5.27
CA ALA A 76 3.24 -22.90 -4.68
C ALA A 76 3.43 -24.13 -5.60
N ILE A 77 2.66 -24.25 -6.69
CA ILE A 77 2.81 -25.33 -7.67
C ILE A 77 3.55 -24.81 -8.90
N PRO A 78 4.69 -25.43 -9.30
CA PRO A 78 5.42 -25.03 -10.49
C PRO A 78 4.54 -25.10 -11.76
N GLY A 79 4.51 -24.01 -12.53
CA GLY A 79 3.80 -23.95 -13.81
C GLY A 79 3.27 -22.56 -14.15
N MET A 80 3.29 -22.20 -15.44
CA MET A 80 2.80 -20.89 -15.88
C MET A 80 1.28 -20.74 -15.72
N THR A 81 0.51 -21.82 -15.95
CA THR A 81 -0.95 -21.80 -15.78
C THR A 81 -1.32 -21.59 -14.30
N THR A 82 -0.69 -22.33 -13.40
CA THR A 82 -0.90 -22.19 -11.95
C THR A 82 -0.42 -20.84 -11.44
N PHE A 83 0.68 -20.31 -12.01
CA PHE A 83 1.19 -18.98 -11.71
C PHE A 83 0.16 -17.86 -12.04
N TYR A 84 -0.32 -17.79 -13.28
CA TYR A 84 -1.30 -16.75 -13.66
C TYR A 84 -2.66 -16.93 -12.99
N LEU A 85 -3.11 -18.18 -12.83
CA LEU A 85 -4.31 -18.48 -12.05
C LEU A 85 -4.15 -17.99 -10.61
N GLY A 86 -3.00 -18.24 -10.00
CA GLY A 86 -2.67 -17.79 -8.65
C GLY A 86 -2.76 -16.28 -8.49
N LEU A 87 -2.13 -15.51 -9.39
CA LEU A 87 -2.21 -14.05 -9.38
C LEU A 87 -3.65 -13.56 -9.58
N GLY A 88 -4.40 -14.14 -10.53
CA GLY A 88 -5.79 -13.81 -10.79
C GLY A 88 -6.70 -14.04 -9.59
N LEU A 89 -6.54 -15.19 -8.92
CA LEU A 89 -7.26 -15.51 -7.69
C LEU A 89 -6.92 -14.49 -6.59
N ILE A 90 -5.64 -14.18 -6.36
CA ILE A 90 -5.28 -13.19 -5.33
C ILE A 90 -5.89 -11.83 -5.63
N ILE A 91 -5.87 -11.35 -6.89
CA ILE A 91 -6.50 -10.09 -7.29
C ILE A 91 -7.99 -10.06 -6.94
N VAL A 92 -8.73 -11.14 -7.28
CA VAL A 92 -10.17 -11.24 -7.00
C VAL A 92 -10.42 -11.34 -5.50
N GLY A 93 -9.69 -12.21 -4.80
CA GLY A 93 -9.86 -12.45 -3.38
C GLY A 93 -9.53 -11.22 -2.53
N THR A 94 -8.48 -10.47 -2.86
CA THR A 94 -8.16 -9.19 -2.20
C THR A 94 -9.24 -8.14 -2.45
N GLY A 95 -9.90 -8.17 -3.61
CA GLY A 95 -11.06 -7.32 -3.89
C GLY A 95 -12.21 -7.52 -2.89
N PHE A 96 -12.52 -8.78 -2.56
CA PHE A 96 -13.50 -9.10 -1.51
C PHE A 96 -12.99 -8.83 -0.09
N PHE A 97 -11.69 -9.00 0.17
CA PHE A 97 -11.15 -8.93 1.52
C PHE A 97 -10.85 -7.49 2.00
N LYS A 98 -10.03 -6.76 1.22
CA LYS A 98 -9.39 -5.49 1.63
C LYS A 98 -10.36 -4.36 2.01
N PRO A 99 -11.40 -4.04 1.23
CA PRO A 99 -12.30 -2.94 1.59
C PRO A 99 -13.18 -3.31 2.79
N ASN A 100 -13.54 -4.59 2.91
CA ASN A 100 -14.55 -5.07 3.83
C ASN A 100 -14.01 -5.30 5.25
N VAL A 101 -12.72 -5.61 5.39
CA VAL A 101 -12.10 -5.82 6.73
C VAL A 101 -12.05 -4.52 7.52
N SER A 102 -11.71 -3.40 6.87
CA SER A 102 -11.71 -2.08 7.49
C SER A 102 -13.12 -1.63 7.86
N THR A 103 -14.12 -1.94 7.03
CA THR A 103 -15.53 -1.69 7.36
C THR A 103 -15.97 -2.46 8.61
N MET A 104 -15.60 -3.74 8.74
CA MET A 104 -15.92 -4.53 9.94
C MET A 104 -15.29 -3.96 11.21
N VAL A 105 -14.04 -3.47 11.15
CA VAL A 105 -13.41 -2.78 12.29
C VAL A 105 -14.19 -1.52 12.67
N GLY A 106 -14.63 -0.75 11.68
CA GLY A 106 -15.46 0.44 11.91
C GLY A 106 -16.81 0.11 12.59
N GLN A 107 -17.42 -1.03 12.24
CA GLN A 107 -18.69 -1.50 12.80
C GLN A 107 -18.60 -1.93 14.26
N LEU A 108 -17.39 -2.17 14.81
CA LEU A 108 -17.21 -2.51 16.22
C LEU A 108 -17.55 -1.36 17.17
N TYR A 109 -17.53 -0.13 16.67
CA TYR A 109 -17.64 1.08 17.46
C TYR A 109 -18.92 1.84 17.10
N ARG A 110 -19.64 2.32 18.12
CA ARG A 110 -20.80 3.20 17.91
C ARG A 110 -20.34 4.54 17.33
N GLN A 111 -21.28 5.29 16.75
CA GLN A 111 -21.01 6.69 16.37
C GLN A 111 -20.54 7.46 17.62
N ASN A 112 -19.44 8.21 17.48
CA ASN A 112 -18.77 8.98 18.55
C ASN A 112 -18.09 8.17 19.68
N ASP A 113 -17.86 6.87 19.51
CA ASP A 113 -17.05 6.10 20.47
C ASP A 113 -15.57 6.52 20.39
N ILE A 114 -15.04 7.07 21.49
CA ILE A 114 -13.66 7.56 21.60
C ILE A 114 -12.61 6.46 21.38
N ARG A 115 -12.98 5.18 21.55
CA ARG A 115 -12.05 4.04 21.38
C ARG A 115 -11.83 3.69 19.92
N ARG A 116 -12.63 4.23 19.00
CA ARG A 116 -12.57 3.92 17.57
C ARG A 116 -11.18 4.16 17.00
N ASP A 117 -10.60 5.32 17.28
CA ASP A 117 -9.29 5.70 16.73
C ASP A 117 -8.15 4.83 17.28
N ALA A 118 -8.20 4.51 18.57
CA ALA A 118 -7.28 3.56 19.20
C ALA A 118 -7.43 2.14 18.61
N GLY A 119 -8.67 1.71 18.33
CA GLY A 119 -8.97 0.45 17.66
C GLY A 119 -8.37 0.35 16.26
N PHE A 120 -8.55 1.39 15.44
CA PHE A 120 -7.90 1.46 14.11
C PHE A 120 -6.37 1.47 14.24
N THR A 121 -5.82 2.12 15.26
CA THR A 121 -4.36 2.11 15.51
C THR A 121 -3.85 0.69 15.78
N ILE A 122 -4.52 -0.09 16.63
CA ILE A 122 -4.17 -1.50 16.89
C ILE A 122 -4.30 -2.35 15.62
N PHE A 123 -5.38 -2.15 14.87
CA PHE A 123 -5.56 -2.81 13.58
C PHE A 123 -4.40 -2.54 12.61
N TYR A 124 -3.98 -1.27 12.49
CA TYR A 124 -2.84 -0.88 11.66
C TYR A 124 -1.50 -1.44 12.17
N MET A 125 -1.28 -1.53 13.49
CA MET A 125 -0.10 -2.23 14.01
C MET A 125 -0.08 -3.69 13.56
N GLY A 126 -1.22 -4.37 13.57
CA GLY A 126 -1.34 -5.74 13.05
C GLY A 126 -1.10 -5.86 11.53
N VAL A 127 -1.39 -4.82 10.74
CA VAL A 127 -1.03 -4.78 9.32
C VAL A 127 0.49 -4.70 9.14
N ASN A 128 1.14 -3.79 9.86
CA ASN A 128 2.59 -3.58 9.78
C ASN A 128 3.39 -4.75 10.34
N LEU A 129 2.91 -5.39 11.41
CA LEU A 129 3.56 -6.60 11.93
C LEU A 129 3.56 -7.74 10.90
N GLY A 130 2.44 -7.93 10.19
CA GLY A 130 2.37 -8.90 9.10
C GLY A 130 3.32 -8.55 7.95
N ALA A 131 3.35 -7.27 7.55
CA ALA A 131 4.25 -6.77 6.51
C ALA A 131 5.73 -6.89 6.88
N PHE A 132 6.08 -6.75 8.16
CA PHE A 132 7.43 -6.90 8.67
C PHE A 132 7.90 -8.36 8.65
N LEU A 133 7.07 -9.28 9.16
CA LEU A 133 7.43 -10.70 9.26
C LEU A 133 7.45 -11.42 7.91
N ALA A 134 6.65 -10.96 6.95
CA ALA A 134 6.41 -11.72 5.74
C ALA A 134 7.61 -11.84 4.78
N PRO A 135 8.34 -10.76 4.44
CA PRO A 135 9.54 -10.88 3.62
C PRO A 135 10.63 -11.70 4.33
N LEU A 136 10.71 -11.62 5.67
CA LEU A 136 11.68 -12.42 6.44
C LEU A 136 11.43 -13.92 6.26
N VAL A 137 10.18 -14.37 6.39
CA VAL A 137 9.82 -15.79 6.27
C VAL A 137 9.77 -16.24 4.81
N CYS A 138 9.01 -15.54 3.96
CA CYS A 138 8.81 -15.94 2.57
C CYS A 138 10.08 -15.77 1.74
N GLY A 139 10.88 -14.74 2.02
CA GLY A 139 12.20 -14.52 1.43
C GLY A 139 13.21 -15.58 1.83
N TYR A 140 13.27 -15.91 3.14
CA TYR A 140 14.17 -16.96 3.63
C TYR A 140 13.88 -18.32 2.97
N LEU A 141 12.60 -18.69 2.83
CA LEU A 141 12.23 -19.93 2.16
C LEU A 141 12.38 -19.84 0.64
N GLY A 142 11.94 -18.74 0.04
CA GLY A 142 11.85 -18.60 -1.41
C GLY A 142 13.20 -18.43 -2.11
N GLU A 143 14.08 -17.59 -1.55
CA GLU A 143 15.40 -17.30 -2.13
C GLU A 143 16.46 -18.31 -1.68
N SER A 144 16.14 -19.21 -0.75
CA SER A 144 17.10 -20.21 -0.28
C SER A 144 17.36 -21.27 -1.36
N PRO A 145 18.65 -21.57 -1.65
CA PRO A 145 19.03 -22.65 -2.56
C PRO A 145 18.55 -24.05 -2.14
N GLN A 146 18.17 -24.23 -0.86
CA GLN A 146 17.76 -25.53 -0.31
C GLN A 146 16.27 -25.83 -0.50
N TRP A 147 15.42 -24.80 -0.51
CA TRP A 147 13.96 -24.94 -0.51
C TRP A 147 13.36 -24.48 -1.83
N GLY A 148 13.69 -23.26 -2.25
CA GLY A 148 13.22 -22.66 -3.49
C GLY A 148 11.91 -21.88 -3.39
N TRP A 149 11.63 -21.12 -4.45
CA TRP A 149 10.61 -20.08 -4.53
C TRP A 149 9.20 -20.52 -4.15
N HIS A 150 8.83 -21.75 -4.51
CA HIS A 150 7.51 -22.30 -4.26
C HIS A 150 7.20 -22.49 -2.76
N TYR A 151 8.22 -22.73 -1.92
CA TYR A 151 8.04 -22.75 -0.47
C TYR A 151 7.78 -21.35 0.10
N GLY A 152 8.38 -20.31 -0.49
CA GLY A 152 8.07 -18.91 -0.17
C GLY A 152 6.61 -18.57 -0.45
N PHE A 153 6.10 -18.95 -1.63
CA PHE A 153 4.68 -18.79 -1.98
C PHE A 153 3.76 -19.64 -1.10
N GLY A 154 4.16 -20.88 -0.79
CA GLY A 154 3.44 -21.78 0.11
C GLY A 154 3.32 -21.22 1.53
N ALA A 155 4.38 -20.64 2.07
CA ALA A 155 4.38 -20.00 3.39
C ALA A 155 3.40 -18.82 3.46
N ALA A 156 3.33 -18.01 2.40
CA ALA A 156 2.31 -16.98 2.28
C ALA A 156 0.88 -17.58 2.26
N GLY A 157 0.67 -18.71 1.59
CA GLY A 157 -0.60 -19.45 1.59
C GLY A 157 -1.00 -19.99 2.97
N VAL A 158 -0.05 -20.60 3.69
CA VAL A 158 -0.24 -21.06 5.07
C VAL A 158 -0.64 -19.89 5.98
N GLY A 159 0.03 -18.74 5.86
CA GLY A 159 -0.34 -17.53 6.59
C GLY A 159 -1.80 -17.13 6.34
N MET A 160 -2.27 -17.14 5.09
CA MET A 160 -3.66 -16.82 4.77
C MET A 160 -4.65 -17.83 5.39
N VAL A 161 -4.35 -19.13 5.33
CA VAL A 161 -5.19 -20.19 5.93
C VAL A 161 -5.30 -20.01 7.44
N LEU A 162 -4.18 -19.72 8.13
CA LEU A 162 -4.19 -19.43 9.57
C LEU A 162 -5.10 -18.23 9.89
N GLY A 163 -5.02 -17.17 9.07
CA GLY A 163 -5.91 -16.01 9.19
C GLY A 163 -7.38 -16.36 9.01
N LEU A 164 -7.70 -17.21 8.02
CA LEU A 164 -9.07 -17.65 7.76
C LEU A 164 -9.60 -18.54 8.88
N ILE A 165 -8.82 -19.50 9.37
CA ILE A 165 -9.18 -20.36 10.51
C ILE A 165 -9.45 -19.51 11.74
N MET A 166 -8.55 -18.57 12.06
CA MET A 166 -8.71 -17.67 13.20
C MET A 166 -9.99 -16.83 13.10
N PHE A 167 -10.30 -16.33 11.90
CA PHE A 167 -11.54 -15.59 11.67
C PHE A 167 -12.78 -16.48 11.81
N LEU A 168 -12.80 -17.66 11.20
CA LEU A 168 -13.92 -18.60 11.27
C LEU A 168 -14.20 -19.07 12.69
N TRP A 169 -13.14 -19.35 13.46
CA TRP A 169 -13.23 -19.73 14.87
C TRP A 169 -13.72 -18.57 15.75
N GLY A 170 -13.23 -17.35 15.49
CA GLY A 170 -13.49 -16.19 16.34
C GLY A 170 -14.76 -15.40 16.01
N ARG A 171 -15.28 -15.46 14.78
CA ARG A 171 -16.32 -14.52 14.31
C ARG A 171 -17.61 -14.58 15.11
N ASP A 172 -18.05 -15.75 15.53
CA ASP A 172 -19.36 -15.90 16.19
C ASP A 172 -19.28 -15.51 17.67
N ARG A 173 -18.10 -15.68 18.29
CA ARG A 173 -17.84 -15.27 19.68
C ARG A 173 -17.48 -13.79 19.81
N TYR A 174 -16.60 -13.27 18.95
CA TYR A 174 -16.01 -11.94 19.11
C TYR A 174 -16.67 -10.86 18.24
N LEU A 175 -17.42 -11.24 17.20
CA LEU A 175 -17.99 -10.30 16.24
C LEU A 175 -19.52 -10.45 16.07
N PRO A 176 -20.33 -10.71 17.13
CA PRO A 176 -21.74 -11.03 16.98
C PRO A 176 -22.50 -9.93 16.24
N GLY A 177 -23.25 -10.30 15.18
CA GLY A 177 -24.02 -9.35 14.37
C GLY A 177 -23.21 -8.48 13.40
N ILE A 178 -21.88 -8.44 13.52
CA ILE A 178 -21.02 -7.60 12.69
C ILE A 178 -20.83 -8.22 11.30
N GLY A 179 -21.02 -7.38 10.28
CA GLY A 179 -20.81 -7.71 8.87
C GLY A 179 -21.83 -8.66 8.25
N LEU A 180 -22.97 -8.88 8.91
CA LEU A 180 -24.10 -9.59 8.29
C LEU A 180 -24.65 -8.78 7.11
N SER A 181 -25.23 -9.48 6.12
CA SER A 181 -25.81 -8.83 4.94
C SER A 181 -26.81 -7.76 5.38
N PRO A 182 -26.73 -6.52 4.87
CA PRO A 182 -27.71 -5.52 5.20
C PRO A 182 -29.09 -6.04 4.75
N ARG A 183 -30.03 -6.20 5.70
CA ARG A 183 -31.46 -6.18 5.39
C ARG A 183 -31.68 -4.87 4.65
N GLU A 184 -32.29 -4.93 3.47
CA GLU A 184 -32.53 -3.78 2.59
C GLU A 184 -33.14 -2.60 3.35
N GLN A 185 -32.30 -1.70 3.84
CA GLN A 185 -32.71 -0.36 4.24
C GLN A 185 -32.41 0.56 3.06
N THR A 186 -33.21 0.44 2.02
CA THR A 186 -33.37 1.56 1.09
C THR A 186 -34.47 2.45 1.62
N SER A 187 -34.13 3.39 2.51
CA SER A 187 -34.99 4.55 2.72
C SER A 187 -35.07 5.32 1.40
N ALA A 188 -36.28 5.65 0.95
CA ALA A 188 -36.51 6.56 -0.18
C ALA A 188 -35.76 7.90 -0.01
N GLU A 189 -35.44 8.29 1.22
CA GLU A 189 -34.68 9.49 1.57
C GLU A 189 -33.22 9.41 1.09
N ALA A 190 -32.58 8.23 1.11
CA ALA A 190 -31.21 8.05 0.60
C ALA A 190 -31.13 8.21 -0.92
N LYS A 191 -32.19 7.79 -1.64
CA LYS A 191 -32.32 8.00 -3.10
C LYS A 191 -32.68 9.45 -3.45
N ALA A 192 -33.43 10.15 -2.58
CA ALA A 192 -33.76 11.56 -2.74
C ALA A 192 -32.55 12.47 -2.49
N ALA A 193 -31.77 12.23 -1.43
CA ALA A 193 -30.56 12.99 -1.09
C ALA A 193 -29.45 12.89 -2.16
N ALA A 194 -29.44 11.80 -2.95
CA ALA A 194 -28.51 11.61 -4.07
C ALA A 194 -28.80 12.51 -5.28
N ARG A 195 -30.01 13.10 -5.39
CA ARG A 195 -30.45 13.90 -6.56
C ARG A 195 -30.30 15.41 -6.41
N GLU A 196 -29.99 15.89 -5.22
CA GLU A 196 -29.75 17.32 -4.99
C GLU A 196 -28.43 17.78 -5.66
N PRO A 197 -28.42 18.95 -6.32
CA PRO A 197 -27.22 19.47 -6.96
C PRO A 197 -26.13 19.79 -5.93
N LEU A 198 -24.87 19.70 -6.36
CA LEU A 198 -23.72 20.03 -5.50
C LEU A 198 -23.66 21.53 -5.21
N THR A 199 -23.47 21.89 -3.95
CA THR A 199 -23.23 23.29 -3.55
C THR A 199 -21.86 23.77 -4.04
N ARG A 200 -21.63 25.09 -4.06
CA ARG A 200 -20.32 25.66 -4.43
C ARG A 200 -19.21 25.18 -3.49
N GLU A 201 -19.48 25.07 -2.19
CA GLU A 201 -18.52 24.54 -1.22
C GLU A 201 -18.21 23.07 -1.47
N GLU A 202 -19.23 22.24 -1.73
CA GLU A 202 -19.03 20.83 -2.05
C GLU A 202 -18.18 20.65 -3.32
N LYS A 203 -18.44 21.45 -4.36
CA LYS A 203 -17.63 21.45 -5.59
C LYS A 203 -16.16 21.80 -5.31
N GLN A 204 -15.90 22.80 -4.47
CA GLN A 204 -14.53 23.18 -4.09
C GLN A 204 -13.84 22.10 -3.27
N ARG A 205 -14.53 21.50 -2.29
CA ARG A 205 -13.99 20.38 -1.49
C ARG A 205 -13.69 19.15 -2.35
N ILE A 206 -14.58 18.81 -3.28
CA ILE A 206 -14.35 17.74 -4.26
C ILE A 206 -13.15 18.07 -5.15
N ALA A 207 -13.03 19.31 -5.64
CA ALA A 207 -11.86 19.72 -6.42
C ALA A 207 -10.55 19.53 -5.64
N VAL A 208 -10.51 19.83 -4.34
CA VAL A 208 -9.34 19.54 -3.49
C VAL A 208 -9.01 18.05 -3.48
N ILE A 209 -10.01 17.16 -3.38
CA ILE A 209 -9.78 15.70 -3.43
C ILE A 209 -9.11 15.31 -4.74
N PHE A 210 -9.60 15.77 -5.89
CA PHE A 210 -9.01 15.47 -7.19
C PHE A 210 -7.59 16.02 -7.34
N ILE A 211 -7.35 17.26 -6.92
CA ILE A 211 -6.03 17.89 -6.96
C ILE A 211 -5.05 17.08 -6.10
N VAL A 212 -5.43 16.79 -4.85
CA VAL A 212 -4.57 16.02 -3.93
C VAL A 212 -4.35 14.60 -4.44
N ALA A 213 -5.38 13.94 -4.98
CA ALA A 213 -5.27 12.60 -5.57
C ALA A 213 -4.26 12.57 -6.73
N PHE A 214 -4.19 13.62 -7.54
CA PHE A 214 -3.16 13.75 -8.58
C PHE A 214 -1.74 13.78 -7.99
N PHE A 215 -1.48 14.59 -6.94
CA PHE A 215 -0.16 14.62 -6.29
C PHE A 215 0.22 13.30 -5.62
N VAL A 216 -0.78 12.59 -5.09
CA VAL A 216 -0.61 11.27 -4.46
C VAL A 216 -0.12 10.21 -5.44
N ILE A 217 -0.40 10.37 -6.75
CA ILE A 217 0.13 9.47 -7.79
C ILE A 217 1.66 9.50 -7.80
N PHE A 218 2.28 10.68 -7.70
CA PHE A 218 3.75 10.81 -7.67
C PHE A 218 4.36 10.12 -6.46
N PHE A 219 3.69 10.22 -5.31
CA PHE A 219 4.15 9.56 -4.09
C PHE A 219 4.15 8.04 -4.27
N TRP A 220 3.00 7.45 -4.62
CA TRP A 220 2.91 6.00 -4.72
C TRP A 220 3.64 5.44 -5.93
N ALA A 221 3.73 6.15 -7.06
CA ALA A 221 4.50 5.68 -8.21
C ALA A 221 6.00 5.52 -7.91
N ALA A 222 6.54 6.39 -7.05
CA ALA A 222 7.91 6.31 -6.55
C ALA A 222 8.02 5.33 -5.37
N PHE A 223 7.12 5.38 -4.39
CA PHE A 223 7.15 4.50 -3.23
C PHE A 223 7.02 3.01 -3.60
N GLU A 224 6.18 2.68 -4.59
CA GLU A 224 5.92 1.30 -4.99
C GLU A 224 7.08 0.69 -5.81
N GLN A 225 8.13 1.46 -6.13
CA GLN A 225 9.41 0.92 -6.63
C GLN A 225 10.06 -0.06 -5.66
N ALA A 226 9.69 0.01 -4.38
CA ALA A 226 10.10 -0.88 -3.29
C ALA A 226 10.08 -2.38 -3.64
N GLY A 227 9.08 -2.85 -4.41
CA GLY A 227 9.01 -4.26 -4.82
C GLY A 227 9.34 -4.52 -6.29
N ALA A 228 9.79 -3.48 -7.02
CA ALA A 228 10.22 -3.58 -8.41
C ALA A 228 11.71 -3.18 -8.51
N SER A 229 12.03 -2.00 -9.06
CA SER A 229 13.41 -1.56 -9.30
C SER A 229 14.31 -1.56 -8.06
N MET A 230 13.80 -1.17 -6.88
CA MET A 230 14.59 -1.21 -5.64
C MET A 230 14.87 -2.64 -5.17
N ASN A 231 13.95 -3.56 -5.45
CA ASN A 231 14.12 -4.98 -5.13
C ASN A 231 15.18 -5.63 -6.02
N LEU A 232 15.18 -5.29 -7.32
CA LEU A 232 16.24 -5.69 -8.26
C LEU A 232 17.61 -5.07 -7.88
N PHE A 233 17.61 -3.81 -7.41
CA PHE A 233 18.81 -3.15 -6.92
C PHE A 233 19.38 -3.83 -5.66
N ALA A 234 18.51 -4.24 -4.74
CA ALA A 234 18.88 -5.01 -3.57
C ALA A 234 19.53 -6.36 -3.95
N ASP A 235 18.97 -7.03 -4.94
CA ASP A 235 19.47 -8.33 -5.40
C ASP A 235 20.86 -8.26 -6.03
N ARG A 236 21.09 -7.27 -6.92
CA ARG A 236 22.25 -7.24 -7.83
C ARG A 236 23.35 -6.26 -7.45
N HIS A 237 23.01 -5.19 -6.76
CA HIS A 237 23.93 -4.06 -6.54
C HIS A 237 24.26 -3.85 -5.07
N THR A 238 23.71 -4.65 -4.16
CA THR A 238 23.89 -4.47 -2.72
C THR A 238 24.70 -5.63 -2.12
N ALA A 239 25.64 -5.32 -1.24
CA ALA A 239 26.38 -6.31 -0.48
C ALA A 239 25.46 -6.96 0.57
N ARG A 240 25.00 -8.18 0.30
CA ARG A 240 24.04 -8.94 1.13
C ARG A 240 24.70 -9.98 2.06
N THR A 241 26.01 -9.91 2.27
CA THR A 241 26.72 -10.82 3.17
C THR A 241 27.01 -10.15 4.51
N LEU A 242 26.50 -10.72 5.60
CA LEU A 242 26.79 -10.29 6.97
C LEU A 242 27.29 -11.47 7.79
N ALA A 243 28.51 -11.39 8.33
CA ALA A 243 29.13 -12.44 9.15
C ALA A 243 29.09 -13.86 8.50
N GLY A 244 29.26 -13.95 7.18
CA GLY A 244 29.24 -15.20 6.43
C GLY A 244 27.85 -15.70 6.01
N PHE A 245 26.78 -15.01 6.41
CA PHE A 245 25.42 -15.29 5.96
C PHE A 245 25.00 -14.34 4.84
N GLU A 246 24.66 -14.87 3.67
CA GLU A 246 24.02 -14.10 2.62
C GLU A 246 22.50 -14.02 2.87
N PHE A 247 22.01 -12.82 3.20
CA PHE A 247 20.58 -12.64 3.48
C PHE A 247 19.79 -12.35 2.18
N PRO A 248 18.52 -12.79 2.10
CA PRO A 248 17.65 -12.56 0.94
C PRO A 248 17.45 -11.08 0.61
N ALA A 249 17.37 -10.74 -0.68
CA ALA A 249 17.12 -9.37 -1.13
C ALA A 249 15.73 -8.86 -0.71
N SER A 250 14.73 -9.75 -0.66
CA SER A 250 13.38 -9.39 -0.21
C SER A 250 13.31 -8.86 1.23
N TRP A 251 14.30 -9.15 2.09
CA TRP A 251 14.33 -8.69 3.48
C TRP A 251 14.35 -7.15 3.60
N PHE A 252 14.83 -6.43 2.60
CA PHE A 252 14.77 -4.96 2.61
C PHE A 252 13.33 -4.42 2.64
N GLN A 253 12.35 -5.18 2.13
CA GLN A 253 10.94 -4.77 2.20
C GLN A 253 10.38 -4.79 3.63
N SER A 254 11.06 -5.45 4.58
CA SER A 254 10.72 -5.40 6.01
C SER A 254 11.18 -4.10 6.68
N VAL A 255 12.06 -3.31 6.05
CA VAL A 255 12.55 -2.04 6.64
C VAL A 255 11.42 -1.02 6.74
N ASN A 256 10.58 -0.88 5.72
CA ASN A 256 9.46 0.05 5.73
C ASN A 256 8.48 -0.19 6.90
N PRO A 257 7.89 -1.39 7.08
CA PRO A 257 6.97 -1.63 8.19
C PRO A 257 7.65 -1.57 9.56
N LEU A 258 8.94 -1.95 9.67
CA LEU A 258 9.70 -1.75 10.91
C LEU A 258 9.85 -0.26 11.23
N ALA A 259 10.21 0.56 10.25
CA ALA A 259 10.30 1.99 10.40
C ALA A 259 8.93 2.60 10.77
N ILE A 260 7.81 2.09 10.24
CA ILE A 260 6.47 2.54 10.66
C ILE A 260 6.27 2.26 12.15
N LEU A 261 6.55 1.04 12.61
CA LEU A 261 6.36 0.65 14.01
C LEU A 261 7.21 1.51 14.98
N ILE A 262 8.42 1.91 14.57
CA ILE A 262 9.32 2.73 15.37
C ILE A 262 8.95 4.23 15.31
N PHE A 263 8.72 4.77 14.11
CA PHE A 263 8.63 6.21 13.88
C PHE A 263 7.20 6.76 13.86
N ALA A 264 6.16 5.94 13.65
CA ALA A 264 4.78 6.40 13.73
C ALA A 264 4.44 7.14 15.04
N PRO A 265 4.76 6.63 16.25
CA PRO A 265 4.49 7.35 17.48
C PRO A 265 5.32 8.64 17.61
N LEU A 266 6.53 8.69 17.06
CA LEU A 266 7.39 9.86 17.10
C LEU A 266 6.86 10.98 16.20
N LEU A 267 6.45 10.66 14.97
CA LEU A 267 5.86 11.63 14.05
C LEU A 267 4.47 12.09 14.53
N ALA A 268 3.67 11.19 15.11
CA ALA A 268 2.40 11.59 15.73
C ALA A 268 2.61 12.62 16.85
N ARG A 269 3.59 12.41 17.73
CA ARG A 269 3.97 13.38 18.77
C ARG A 269 4.42 14.71 18.16
N LEU A 270 5.25 14.69 17.13
CA LEU A 270 5.69 15.89 16.42
C LEU A 270 4.50 16.73 15.92
N TRP A 271 3.50 16.10 15.30
CA TRP A 271 2.32 16.82 14.81
C TRP A 271 1.48 17.41 15.94
N VAL A 272 1.27 16.66 17.02
CA VAL A 272 0.53 17.13 18.20
C VAL A 272 1.24 18.34 18.84
N ASP A 273 2.56 18.29 18.98
CA ASP A 273 3.34 19.37 19.56
C ASP A 273 3.35 20.62 18.68
N LEU A 274 3.39 20.45 17.35
CA LEU A 274 3.22 21.56 16.41
C LEU A 274 1.79 22.14 16.48
N GLY A 275 0.77 21.31 16.65
CA GLY A 275 -0.62 21.72 16.83
C GLY A 275 -0.83 22.57 18.08
N ARG A 276 -0.26 22.14 19.22
CA ARG A 276 -0.24 22.91 20.47
C ARG A 276 0.41 24.29 20.33
N ARG A 277 1.37 24.43 19.40
CA ARG A 277 2.05 25.70 19.10
C ARG A 277 1.39 26.51 17.98
N GLY A 278 0.25 26.05 17.44
CA GLY A 278 -0.43 26.68 16.31
C GLY A 278 0.37 26.64 14.99
N LYS A 279 1.38 25.77 14.89
CA LYS A 279 2.30 25.64 13.76
C LYS A 279 2.09 24.36 12.94
N GLU A 280 1.02 23.61 13.21
CA GLU A 280 0.69 22.41 12.45
C GLU A 280 0.36 22.76 10.99
N PRO A 281 1.07 22.17 10.01
CA PRO A 281 0.75 22.38 8.61
C PRO A 281 -0.65 21.81 8.28
N ASN A 282 -1.36 22.46 7.36
CA ASN A 282 -2.61 21.93 6.83
C ASN A 282 -2.39 20.60 6.09
N THR A 283 -3.45 19.82 5.87
CA THR A 283 -3.34 18.49 5.28
C THR A 283 -2.57 18.46 3.95
N PRO A 284 -2.91 19.27 2.91
CA PRO A 284 -2.11 19.36 1.69
C PRO A 284 -0.64 19.67 1.92
N ALA A 285 -0.32 20.56 2.88
CA ALA A 285 1.06 20.89 3.19
C ALA A 285 1.84 19.71 3.81
N LYS A 286 1.21 18.93 4.71
CA LYS A 286 1.83 17.70 5.24
C LYS A 286 2.13 16.69 4.15
N MET A 287 1.21 16.53 3.19
CA MET A 287 1.40 15.65 2.04
C MET A 287 2.53 16.14 1.13
N GLY A 288 2.68 17.46 0.95
CA GLY A 288 3.81 18.06 0.24
C GLY A 288 5.16 17.79 0.92
N VAL A 289 5.23 17.87 2.26
CA VAL A 289 6.40 17.43 3.02
C VAL A 289 6.68 15.95 2.80
N GLY A 290 5.64 15.12 2.78
CA GLY A 290 5.77 13.68 2.53
C GLY A 290 6.39 13.35 1.18
N LEU A 291 5.95 14.04 0.12
CA LEU A 291 6.51 13.94 -1.24
C LEU A 291 7.99 14.34 -1.30
N ILE A 292 8.37 15.42 -0.60
CA ILE A 292 9.77 15.86 -0.54
C ILE A 292 10.63 14.83 0.20
N LEU A 293 10.17 14.33 1.35
CA LEU A 293 10.89 13.29 2.11
C LEU A 293 11.10 12.02 1.29
N LEU A 294 10.10 11.61 0.52
CA LEU A 294 10.21 10.48 -0.40
C LEU A 294 11.31 10.72 -1.44
N GLY A 295 11.27 11.87 -2.12
CA GLY A 295 12.28 12.20 -3.13
C GLY A 295 13.69 12.36 -2.56
N LEU A 296 13.83 12.89 -1.34
CA LEU A 296 15.10 12.92 -0.62
C LEU A 296 15.61 11.51 -0.27
N GLY A 297 14.71 10.57 0.07
CA GLY A 297 15.05 9.15 0.21
C GLY A 297 15.55 8.55 -1.10
N PHE A 298 14.97 8.91 -2.25
CA PHE A 298 15.54 8.57 -3.56
C PHE A 298 16.88 9.26 -3.84
N GLY A 299 17.17 10.41 -3.22
CA GLY A 299 18.50 10.99 -3.22
C GLY A 299 19.57 10.04 -2.65
N LEU A 300 19.25 9.30 -1.60
CA LEU A 300 20.13 8.23 -1.08
C LEU A 300 20.30 7.10 -2.09
N MET A 301 19.23 6.71 -2.78
CA MET A 301 19.30 5.73 -3.88
C MET A 301 20.16 6.21 -5.04
N VAL A 302 20.07 7.48 -5.43
CA VAL A 302 20.90 8.08 -6.48
C VAL A 302 22.39 8.04 -6.10
N LEU A 303 22.73 8.32 -4.84
CA LEU A 303 24.10 8.24 -4.34
C LEU A 303 24.63 6.80 -4.28
N GLY A 304 23.79 5.85 -3.90
CA GLY A 304 24.11 4.42 -3.96
C GLY A 304 24.29 3.95 -5.40
N ALA A 305 23.34 4.27 -6.27
CA ALA A 305 23.34 3.92 -7.69
C ALA A 305 24.56 4.48 -8.43
N ALA A 306 24.98 5.71 -8.12
CA ALA A 306 26.20 6.29 -8.70
C ALA A 306 27.47 5.50 -8.36
N ARG A 307 27.51 4.82 -7.21
CA ARG A 307 28.59 3.90 -6.86
C ARG A 307 28.42 2.53 -7.51
N ALA A 308 27.19 2.01 -7.54
CA ALA A 308 26.88 0.75 -8.22
C ALA A 308 27.21 0.79 -9.72
N ASP A 309 26.99 1.94 -10.38
CA ASP A 309 27.36 2.21 -11.77
C ASP A 309 28.88 2.04 -12.03
N GLN A 310 29.73 2.07 -10.99
CA GLN A 310 31.17 1.83 -11.08
C GLN A 310 31.53 0.33 -10.98
N GLY A 311 30.55 -0.56 -10.90
CA GLY A 311 30.74 -2.01 -10.84
C GLY A 311 31.00 -2.58 -9.44
N VAL A 312 30.78 -1.79 -8.37
CA VAL A 312 30.95 -2.25 -6.99
C VAL A 312 29.61 -2.52 -6.31
N LEU A 313 29.57 -3.55 -5.45
CA LEU A 313 28.44 -3.77 -4.54
C LEU A 313 28.41 -2.66 -3.48
N VAL A 314 27.25 -2.06 -3.27
CA VAL A 314 27.08 -0.96 -2.31
C VAL A 314 26.63 -1.46 -0.94
N SER A 315 26.88 -0.66 0.08
CA SER A 315 26.43 -0.95 1.44
C SER A 315 24.89 -1.08 1.52
N PRO A 316 24.36 -2.05 2.28
CA PRO A 316 22.92 -2.18 2.53
C PRO A 316 22.31 -0.94 3.21
N LEU A 317 23.13 -0.10 3.85
CA LEU A 317 22.68 1.11 4.53
C LEU A 317 22.04 2.15 3.59
N TRP A 318 22.40 2.16 2.30
CA TRP A 318 21.76 3.04 1.32
C TRP A 318 20.26 2.74 1.17
N LEU A 319 19.93 1.44 1.02
CA LEU A 319 18.55 0.98 0.96
C LEU A 319 17.83 1.20 2.29
N VAL A 320 18.46 0.84 3.42
CA VAL A 320 17.86 1.04 4.76
C VAL A 320 17.52 2.52 4.99
N GLY A 321 18.44 3.42 4.65
CA GLY A 321 18.21 4.86 4.72
C GLY A 321 17.09 5.32 3.80
N ALA A 322 17.08 4.87 2.55
CA ALA A 322 16.04 5.20 1.57
C ALA A 322 14.65 4.76 2.05
N TYR A 323 14.48 3.48 2.42
CA TYR A 323 13.22 2.96 2.94
C TYR A 323 12.76 3.71 4.19
N THR A 324 13.67 4.04 5.11
CA THR A 324 13.33 4.79 6.32
C THR A 324 12.83 6.20 6.00
N MET A 325 13.49 6.92 5.08
CA MET A 325 13.04 8.25 4.64
C MET A 325 11.71 8.18 3.87
N HIS A 326 11.53 7.17 3.02
CA HIS A 326 10.27 6.90 2.33
C HIS A 326 9.14 6.68 3.34
N THR A 327 9.40 5.93 4.41
CA THR A 327 8.46 5.74 5.52
C THR A 327 8.11 7.04 6.23
N TRP A 328 9.07 7.94 6.50
CA TRP A 328 8.75 9.25 7.07
C TRP A 328 7.84 10.06 6.14
N GLY A 329 8.06 9.96 4.83
CA GLY A 329 7.18 10.53 3.82
C GLY A 329 5.77 9.93 3.86
N GLU A 330 5.67 8.61 3.98
CA GLU A 330 4.41 7.87 4.08
C GLU A 330 3.62 8.27 5.34
N LEU A 331 4.30 8.38 6.48
CA LEU A 331 3.69 8.78 7.75
C LEU A 331 3.19 10.24 7.74
N ALA A 332 3.73 11.10 6.87
CA ALA A 332 3.25 12.45 6.65
C ALA A 332 2.04 12.51 5.68
N LEU A 333 1.92 11.55 4.76
CA LEU A 333 0.92 11.57 3.69
C LEU A 333 -0.28 10.64 3.93
N SER A 334 -0.04 9.39 4.31
CA SER A 334 -1.02 8.30 4.31
C SER A 334 -2.16 8.50 5.32
N PRO A 335 -1.91 8.80 6.62
CA PRO A 335 -2.98 8.95 7.60
C PRO A 335 -3.92 10.13 7.29
N VAL A 336 -3.35 11.21 6.75
CA VAL A 336 -4.09 12.45 6.48
C VAL A 336 -4.85 12.38 5.15
N GLY A 337 -4.37 11.64 4.15
CA GLY A 337 -5.03 11.48 2.85
C GLY A 337 -6.42 10.84 2.94
N LEU A 338 -6.52 9.68 3.61
CA LEU A 338 -7.81 9.00 3.82
C LEU A 338 -8.78 9.83 4.68
N SER A 339 -8.25 10.55 5.67
CA SER A 339 -9.04 11.47 6.50
C SER A 339 -9.57 12.64 5.68
N LEU A 340 -8.78 13.20 4.76
CA LEU A 340 -9.18 14.29 3.88
C LEU A 340 -10.32 13.87 2.96
N VAL A 341 -10.23 12.70 2.34
CA VAL A 341 -11.31 12.19 1.47
C VAL A 341 -12.61 12.07 2.25
N SER A 342 -12.59 11.47 3.44
CA SER A 342 -13.82 11.31 4.25
C SER A 342 -14.40 12.63 4.75
N LYS A 343 -13.57 13.60 5.16
CA LYS A 343 -14.02 14.91 5.68
C LYS A 343 -14.54 15.87 4.59
N LEU A 344 -13.94 15.83 3.41
CA LEU A 344 -14.28 16.73 2.31
C LEU A 344 -15.43 16.21 1.45
N SER A 345 -15.68 14.90 1.45
CA SER A 345 -16.76 14.30 0.69
C SER A 345 -18.14 14.65 1.26
N PRO A 346 -19.11 15.03 0.41
CA PRO A 346 -20.53 14.99 0.79
C PRO A 346 -20.93 13.59 1.23
N ALA A 347 -21.80 13.46 2.24
CA ALA A 347 -22.22 12.17 2.79
C ALA A 347 -22.71 11.19 1.70
N ARG A 348 -23.38 11.71 0.66
CA ARG A 348 -23.90 10.94 -0.49
C ARG A 348 -22.82 10.46 -1.47
N LEU A 349 -21.62 11.05 -1.46
CA LEU A 349 -20.53 10.75 -2.42
C LEU A 349 -19.29 10.13 -1.76
N VAL A 350 -19.30 9.85 -0.46
CA VAL A 350 -18.12 9.31 0.26
C VAL A 350 -17.57 8.05 -0.42
N ALA A 351 -18.43 7.09 -0.76
CA ALA A 351 -18.02 5.86 -1.44
C ALA A 351 -17.41 6.13 -2.82
N MET A 352 -17.98 7.07 -3.59
CA MET A 352 -17.45 7.46 -4.89
C MET A 352 -16.08 8.14 -4.77
N MET A 353 -15.90 9.03 -3.80
CA MET A 353 -14.63 9.72 -3.56
C MET A 353 -13.55 8.78 -3.01
N MET A 354 -13.91 7.78 -2.21
CA MET A 354 -13.00 6.68 -1.86
C MET A 354 -12.61 5.86 -3.10
N GLY A 355 -13.53 5.66 -4.03
CA GLY A 355 -13.24 5.07 -5.35
C GLY A 355 -12.22 5.89 -6.15
N VAL A 356 -12.36 7.22 -6.18
CA VAL A 356 -11.37 8.13 -6.82
C VAL A 356 -9.99 8.00 -6.16
N TRP A 357 -9.94 7.91 -4.83
CA TRP A 357 -8.69 7.72 -4.10
C TRP A 357 -8.01 6.39 -4.45
N PHE A 358 -8.77 5.29 -4.53
CA PHE A 358 -8.22 4.01 -4.96
C PHE A 358 -7.85 3.99 -6.44
N LEU A 359 -8.56 4.72 -7.29
CA LEU A 359 -8.19 4.88 -8.69
C LEU A 359 -6.83 5.58 -8.84
N ALA A 360 -6.54 6.59 -8.02
CA ALA A 360 -5.21 7.22 -8.00
C ALA A 360 -4.12 6.21 -7.60
N ASN A 361 -4.38 5.32 -6.64
CA ASN A 361 -3.45 4.25 -6.26
C ASN A 361 -3.28 3.19 -7.36
N PHE A 362 -4.35 2.84 -8.07
CA PHE A 362 -4.30 1.98 -9.26
C PHE A 362 -3.36 2.58 -10.31
N VAL A 363 -3.56 3.85 -10.67
CA VAL A 363 -2.72 4.55 -11.66
C VAL A 363 -1.27 4.60 -11.18
N ALA A 364 -1.03 4.91 -9.91
CA ALA A 364 0.31 4.99 -9.34
C ALA A 364 1.06 3.66 -9.37
N ASN A 365 0.41 2.55 -9.01
CA ASN A 365 1.02 1.22 -9.04
C ASN A 365 1.28 0.74 -10.47
N TRP A 366 0.37 1.04 -11.40
CA TRP A 366 0.57 0.76 -12.81
C TRP A 366 1.78 1.54 -13.36
N LEU A 367 1.83 2.85 -13.09
CA LEU A 367 2.97 3.70 -13.43
C LEU A 367 4.28 3.20 -12.80
N ALA A 368 4.26 2.76 -11.55
CA ALA A 368 5.45 2.24 -10.87
C ALA A 368 6.07 1.07 -11.65
N GLY A 369 5.25 0.09 -12.06
CA GLY A 369 5.74 -1.04 -12.86
C GLY A 369 6.19 -0.65 -14.26
N GLN A 370 5.48 0.27 -14.93
CA GLN A 370 5.88 0.75 -16.25
C GLN A 370 7.20 1.53 -16.21
N LEU A 371 7.37 2.43 -15.23
CA LEU A 371 8.60 3.18 -15.04
C LEU A 371 9.76 2.25 -14.69
N SER A 372 9.55 1.28 -13.78
CA SER A 372 10.55 0.27 -13.44
C SER A 372 10.99 -0.55 -14.66
N ALA A 373 10.08 -0.79 -15.61
CA ALA A 373 10.41 -1.53 -16.82
C ALA A 373 11.38 -0.80 -17.76
N LEU A 374 11.49 0.52 -17.62
CA LEU A 374 12.41 1.35 -18.41
C LEU A 374 13.82 1.40 -17.81
N MET A 375 14.08 0.75 -16.66
CA MET A 375 15.36 0.84 -15.95
C MET A 375 16.58 0.53 -16.84
N GLY A 376 16.46 -0.46 -17.74
CA GLY A 376 17.52 -0.83 -18.68
C GLY A 376 17.72 0.12 -19.87
N ASP A 377 16.76 1.02 -20.12
CA ASP A 377 16.82 1.99 -21.23
C ASP A 377 17.60 3.26 -20.83
N PHE A 378 17.94 3.42 -19.55
CA PHE A 378 18.73 4.56 -19.06
C PHE A 378 20.23 4.29 -19.22
N SER A 379 20.99 5.38 -19.42
CA SER A 379 22.45 5.32 -19.50
C SER A 379 23.12 4.87 -18.20
N SER A 380 22.44 4.98 -17.06
CA SER A 380 22.97 4.57 -15.75
C SER A 380 21.85 4.44 -14.71
N LEU A 381 22.08 3.67 -13.63
CA LEU A 381 21.11 3.52 -12.54
C LEU A 381 20.89 4.85 -11.81
N LYS A 382 21.94 5.66 -11.68
CA LYS A 382 21.84 7.03 -11.14
C LYS A 382 20.83 7.86 -11.93
N ALA A 383 20.90 7.82 -13.27
CA ALA A 383 19.98 8.58 -14.12
C ALA A 383 18.53 8.11 -13.94
N PHE A 384 18.32 6.79 -13.89
CA PHE A 384 17.01 6.20 -13.64
C PHE A 384 16.41 6.63 -12.28
N PHE A 385 17.13 6.42 -11.17
CA PHE A 385 16.62 6.77 -9.84
C PHE A 385 16.44 8.27 -9.62
N SER A 386 17.11 9.12 -10.41
CA SER A 386 16.94 10.58 -10.33
C SER A 386 15.52 11.03 -10.70
N ILE A 387 14.77 10.26 -11.49
CA ILE A 387 13.37 10.56 -11.81
C ILE A 387 12.52 10.54 -10.53
N PHE A 388 12.70 9.51 -9.70
CA PHE A 388 11.97 9.34 -8.44
C PHE A 388 12.49 10.24 -7.32
N MET A 389 13.65 10.87 -7.50
CA MET A 389 14.10 11.98 -6.65
C MET A 389 13.42 13.28 -7.06
N ILE A 390 13.55 13.67 -8.33
CA ILE A 390 13.16 15.00 -8.82
C ILE A 390 11.65 15.14 -8.87
N ALA A 391 10.93 14.18 -9.46
CA ALA A 391 9.49 14.33 -9.69
C ALA A 391 8.68 14.47 -8.38
N PRO A 392 8.89 13.64 -7.32
CA PRO A 392 8.22 13.85 -6.04
C PRO A 392 8.63 15.15 -5.34
N ILE A 393 9.90 15.57 -5.41
CA ILE A 393 10.33 16.86 -4.82
C ILE A 393 9.60 18.02 -5.48
N VAL A 394 9.58 18.07 -6.82
CA VAL A 394 8.88 19.12 -7.58
C VAL A 394 7.39 19.10 -7.25
N ALA A 395 6.76 17.92 -7.28
CA ALA A 395 5.35 17.75 -6.92
C ALA A 395 5.07 18.23 -5.49
N GLY A 396 5.94 17.92 -4.53
CA GLY A 396 5.81 18.33 -3.14
C GLY A 396 5.97 19.85 -2.94
N VAL A 397 6.93 20.48 -3.62
CA VAL A 397 7.12 21.94 -3.61
C VAL A 397 5.91 22.65 -4.21
N VAL A 398 5.40 22.17 -5.34
CA VAL A 398 4.19 22.73 -5.96
C VAL A 398 2.99 22.57 -5.02
N LEU A 399 2.81 21.39 -4.42
CA LEU A 399 1.71 21.15 -3.48
C LEU A 399 1.80 22.06 -2.23
N LEU A 400 3.01 22.28 -1.70
CA LEU A 400 3.25 23.23 -0.62
C LEU A 400 2.87 24.65 -1.02
N ALA A 401 3.28 25.10 -2.22
CA ALA A 401 2.99 26.43 -2.73
C ALA A 401 1.48 26.69 -2.90
N ILE A 402 0.72 25.69 -3.40
CA ILE A 402 -0.73 25.81 -3.56
C ILE A 402 -1.53 25.49 -2.28
N SER A 403 -0.88 24.93 -1.25
CA SER A 403 -1.55 24.51 -0.01
C SER A 403 -2.38 25.59 0.69
N PRO A 404 -2.02 26.90 0.70
CA PRO A 404 -2.86 27.93 1.30
C PRO A 404 -4.18 28.13 0.54
N VAL A 405 -4.17 27.96 -0.79
CA VAL A 405 -5.37 28.04 -1.64
C VAL A 405 -6.27 26.83 -1.38
N LEU A 406 -5.68 25.63 -1.36
CA LEU A 406 -6.42 24.40 -1.05
C LEU A 406 -7.05 24.47 0.35
N LYS A 407 -6.33 24.97 1.35
CA LYS A 407 -6.87 25.18 2.71
C LYS A 407 -8.11 26.06 2.70
N ARG A 408 -8.15 27.14 1.90
CA ARG A 408 -9.35 28.00 1.77
C ARG A 408 -10.50 27.24 1.11
N MET A 409 -10.23 26.45 0.07
CA MET A 409 -11.23 25.63 -0.63
C MET A 409 -11.83 24.51 0.23
N MET A 410 -11.14 24.11 1.31
CA MET A 410 -11.61 23.10 2.25
C MET A 410 -12.70 23.62 3.22
N HIS A 411 -12.87 24.95 3.34
CA HIS A 411 -13.89 25.57 4.20
C HIS A 411 -13.84 25.06 5.65
N GLY A 412 -12.64 25.02 6.25
CA GLY A 412 -12.43 24.63 7.65
C GLY A 412 -12.49 23.13 7.96
N ARG A 413 -12.57 22.26 6.94
CA ARG A 413 -12.74 20.79 7.12
C ARG A 413 -11.46 19.94 7.02
N GLY A 414 -10.26 20.50 7.18
CA GLY A 414 -9.06 19.65 7.28
C GLY A 414 -7.74 20.35 7.46
#